data_AF-A0A388T9V4-F1
#
_entry.id   AF-A0A388T9V4-F1
#
_cell.length_a   1.000
_cell.length_b   1.000
_cell.length_c   1.000
_cell.angle_alpha   90.00
_cell.angle_beta   90.00
_cell.angle_gamma   90.00
#
_symmetry.space_group_name_H-M   'P 1'
#
loop_
_entity.id
_entity.type
_entity.pdbx_description
1 polymer ?
#
loop_
_entity_poly.entity_id
_entity_poly.type
_entity_poly.pdbx_seq_one_letter_code
_entity_poly.pdbx_strand_id
1 'polypeptide(L)' 'MIHDVPRPKISPKFTIEDIHKLREWNYERLKDATPEERLADSREEIEKFNAALLAIPAL' A
#
# COMPACT_ATOMS: atom_id res chain seq x y z
N MET A 1 6.89 -13.56 6.22
CA MET A 1 6.15 -13.81 4.99
C MET A 1 5.19 -12.66 4.72
N ILE A 2 5.21 -12.12 3.50
CA ILE A 2 4.19 -11.16 3.02
C ILE A 2 3.11 -11.95 2.29
N HIS A 3 1.84 -11.73 2.65
CA HIS A 3 0.70 -12.43 2.08
C HIS A 3 0.17 -11.73 0.83
N ASP A 4 -0.18 -12.49 -0.21
CA ASP A 4 -0.84 -11.93 -1.40
C ASP A 4 -2.33 -11.70 -1.13
N VAL A 5 -2.64 -10.58 -0.48
CA VAL A 5 -4.02 -10.16 -0.16
C VAL A 5 -4.49 -9.16 -1.23
N PRO A 6 -5.64 -9.38 -1.88
CA PRO A 6 -6.18 -8.44 -2.86
C PRO A 6 -6.40 -7.04 -2.27
N ARG A 7 -5.91 -6.00 -2.96
CA ARG A 7 -6.10 -4.61 -2.53
C ARG A 7 -7.60 -4.25 -2.55
N PRO A 8 -8.13 -3.61 -1.49
CA PRO A 8 -9.54 -3.25 -1.44
C PRO A 8 -9.91 -2.21 -2.50
N LYS A 9 -11.16 -2.27 -2.98
CA LYS A 9 -11.73 -1.20 -3.82
C LYS A 9 -11.95 0.05 -2.97
N ILE A 10 -11.39 1.17 -3.42
CA ILE A 10 -11.46 2.47 -2.74
C ILE A 10 -12.48 3.36 -3.45
N SER A 11 -13.34 4.01 -2.68
CA SER A 11 -14.30 4.98 -3.21
C SER A 11 -13.58 6.20 -3.82
N PRO A 12 -14.05 6.75 -4.95
CA PRO A 12 -13.54 8.03 -5.48
C PRO A 12 -13.66 9.21 -4.50
N LYS A 13 -14.57 9.12 -3.52
CA LYS A 13 -14.76 10.16 -2.49
C LYS A 13 -13.86 9.99 -1.26
N PHE A 14 -13.08 8.91 -1.19
CA PHE A 14 -12.21 8.53 -0.07
C PHE A 14 -12.83 8.75 1.31
N THR A 15 -13.48 7.72 1.82
CA THR A 15 -14.27 7.74 3.05
C THR A 15 -13.51 7.14 4.24
N ILE A 16 -14.06 7.30 5.45
CA ILE A 16 -13.53 6.64 6.67
C ILE A 16 -13.49 5.12 6.51
N GLU A 17 -14.51 4.55 5.85
CA GLU A 17 -14.58 3.12 5.58
C GLU A 17 -13.44 2.65 4.65
N ASP A 18 -12.99 3.49 3.72
CA ASP A 18 -11.84 3.18 2.88
C ASP A 18 -10.54 3.15 3.69
N ILE A 19 -10.41 4.01 4.71
CA ILE A 19 -9.27 3.98 5.64
C ILE A 19 -9.26 2.66 6.43
N HIS A 20 -10.42 2.22 6.93
CA HIS A 20 -10.52 0.94 7.65
C HIS A 20 -10.12 -0.23 6.75
N LYS A 21 -10.64 -0.28 5.51
CA LYS A 21 -10.27 -1.31 4.53
C LYS A 21 -8.78 -1.34 4.23
N LEU A 22 -8.15 -0.18 4.06
CA LEU A 22 -6.70 -0.10 3.81
C LEU A 22 -5.88 -0.57 5.02
N ARG A 23 -6.31 -0.23 6.23
CA ARG A 23 -5.66 -0.68 7.47
C ARG A 23 -5.76 -2.20 7.65
N GLU A 24 -6.95 -2.75 7.44
CA GLU A 24 -7.19 -4.19 7.50
C GLU A 24 -6.35 -4.94 6.46
N TRP A 25 -6.35 -4.44 5.21
CA TRP A 25 -5.54 -5.01 4.14
C TRP A 25 -4.05 -4.99 4.47
N ASN A 26 -3.53 -3.87 5.00
CA ASN A 26 -2.13 -3.77 5.41
C ASN A 26 -1.79 -4.75 6.54
N TYR A 27 -2.69 -4.91 7.52
CA TYR A 27 -2.51 -5.87 8.60
C TYR A 27 -2.46 -7.30 8.05
N GLU A 28 -3.47 -7.72 7.30
CA GLU A 28 -3.54 -9.08 6.74
C GLU A 28 -2.36 -9.40 5.83
N ARG A 29 -1.87 -8.43 5.06
CA ARG A 29 -0.69 -8.58 4.20
C ARG A 29 0.62 -8.77 4.97
N LEU A 30 0.80 -8.06 6.09
CA LEU A 30 2.10 -7.89 6.77
C LEU A 30 2.17 -8.51 8.18
N LYS A 31 1.11 -9.15 8.67
CA LYS A 31 1.02 -9.68 10.04
C LYS A 31 2.13 -10.67 10.39
N ASP A 32 2.57 -11.47 9.41
CA ASP A 32 3.62 -12.48 9.58
C ASP A 32 4.96 -12.08 8.95
N ALA A 33 5.11 -10.81 8.55
CA ALA A 33 6.33 -10.30 7.92
C ALA A 33 7.42 -10.01 8.96
N THR A 34 8.66 -10.39 8.66
CA THR A 34 9.85 -10.01 9.44
C THR A 34 10.16 -8.52 9.23
N PRO A 35 10.97 -7.91 10.11
CA PRO A 35 11.43 -6.53 9.91
C PRO A 35 12.13 -6.29 8.57
N GLU A 36 12.94 -7.24 8.11
CA GLU A 36 13.68 -7.16 6.84
C GLU A 36 12.73 -7.21 5.65
N GLU A 37 11.73 -8.09 5.68
CA GLU A 37 10.69 -8.16 4.65
C GLU A 37 9.86 -6.87 4.60
N ARG A 38 9.50 -6.29 5.77
CA ARG A 38 8.79 -5.00 5.84
C ARG A 38 9.61 -3.85 5.27
N LEU A 39 10.92 -3.85 5.51
CA LEU A 39 11.83 -2.85 4.95
C LEU A 39 11.92 -2.97 3.43
N ALA A 40 11.99 -4.20 2.90
CA ALA A 40 11.96 -4.45 1.46
C ALA A 40 10.64 -3.98 0.83
N ASP A 41 9.48 -4.35 1.40
CA ASP A 41 8.14 -3.91 0.96
C ASP A 41 8.04 -2.38 0.93
N SER A 42 8.52 -1.72 1.99
CA SER A 42 8.50 -0.26 2.09
C SER A 42 9.35 0.41 1.00
N ARG A 43 10.52 -0.16 0.67
CA ARG A 43 11.38 0.36 -0.41
C ARG A 43 10.68 0.25 -1.76
N GLU A 44 10.08 -0.90 -2.05
CA GLU A 44 9.35 -1.12 -3.30
C GLU A 44 8.17 -0.14 -3.46
N GLU A 45 7.38 0.08 -2.39
CA GLU A 45 6.26 1.02 -2.45
C GLU A 45 6.72 2.48 -2.61
N ILE A 46 7.86 2.86 -2.02
CA ILE A 46 8.48 4.18 -2.23
C ILE A 46 8.90 4.35 -3.69
N GLU A 47 9.52 3.33 -4.30
CA GLU A 47 9.91 3.38 -5.71
C GLU A 47 8.70 3.57 -6.63
N LYS A 48 7.60 2.83 -6.39
CA LYS A 48 6.34 3.00 -7.13
C LYS A 48 5.76 4.40 -6.96
N PHE A 49 5.77 4.93 -5.74
CA PHE A 49 5.29 6.27 -5.46
C PHE A 49 6.12 7.34 -6.20
N ASN A 50 7.44 7.23 -6.15
CA ASN A 50 8.34 8.15 -6.86
C ASN A 50 8.15 8.07 -8.39
N ALA A 51 7.99 6.86 -8.93
CA ALA A 51 7.68 6.68 -10.35
C ALA A 51 6.35 7.34 -10.72
N ALA A 52 5.32 7.20 -9.87
CA ALA A 52 4.03 7.84 -10.07
C ALA A 52 4.14 9.37 -10.04
N LEU A 53 4.92 9.94 -9.11
CA LEU A 53 5.16 11.38 -9.02
C LEU A 53 5.82 11.93 -10.29
N LEU A 54 6.83 11.23 -10.83
CA LEU A 54 7.52 11.63 -12.06
C LEU A 54 6.60 11.58 -13.29
N ALA A 55 5.56 10.75 -13.25
CA ALA A 55 4.58 10.62 -14.32
C ALA A 55 3.46 11.68 -14.26
N ILE A 56 3.40 12.51 -13.21
CA ILE A 56 2.45 13.62 -13.13
C ILE A 56 2.92 14.69 -14.12
N PRO A 57 2.14 15.02 -15.18
CA PRO A 57 2.51 16.07 -16.10
C PRO A 57 2.62 17.40 -15.33
N ALA A 58 3.68 18.17 -15.60
CA ALA A 58 3.82 19.51 -15.06
C ALA A 58 2.57 20.34 -15.41
N LEU A 59 1.99 20.98 -14.39
CA LEU A 59 0.85 21.90 -14.54
C LEU A 59 1.25 23.15 -15.33
#